data_AF-A0A520STM8-F1
#
_entry.id   AF-A0A520STM8-F1
#
_cell.length_a   1.000
_cell.length_b   1.000
_cell.length_c   1.000
_cell.angle_alpha   90.00
_cell.angle_beta   90.00
_cell.angle_gamma   90.00
#
_symmetry.space_group_name_H-M   'P 1'
#
loop_
_entity.id
_entity.type
_entity.pdbx_description
1 polymer ?
#
loop_
_entity_poly.entity_id
_entity_poly.type
_entity_poly.pdbx_seq_one_letter_code
_entity_poly.pdbx_strand_id
1 'polypeptide(L)'
;MACVALPTCTLAMAEAERYLPDLITRLEALVDQHGLSDQPITVRMTGCPNGCARPYLAEIAFVGKAPGKYNLYLGGDGKGTRLVQLYRENIDEAQILAELDPLLARYAADRQPEEGFGDFLVRTNVVPAVYDGREFKTGLAQ
;
A
#
# COMPACT_ATOMS: atom_id res chain seq x y z
N MET A 1 6.73 0.63 -7.60
CA MET A 1 8.16 1.03 -7.42
C MET A 1 8.69 0.45 -6.12
N ALA A 2 9.93 -0.05 -6.09
CA ALA A 2 10.60 -0.53 -4.89
C ALA A 2 11.95 0.17 -4.65
N CYS A 3 12.45 0.16 -3.42
CA CYS A 3 13.85 0.48 -3.14
C CYS A 3 14.71 -0.79 -3.25
N VAL A 4 16.04 -0.61 -3.30
CA VAL A 4 16.99 -1.73 -3.39
C VAL A 4 16.80 -2.77 -2.28
N ALA A 5 16.77 -2.33 -1.02
CA ALA A 5 16.72 -3.23 0.15
C ALA A 5 17.83 -4.31 0.12
N LEU A 6 17.51 -5.57 0.42
CA LEU A 6 18.48 -6.66 0.40
C LEU A 6 18.91 -6.98 -1.04
N PRO A 7 20.16 -7.43 -1.28
CA PRO A 7 21.16 -7.80 -0.28
C PRO A 7 22.16 -6.68 0.08
N THR A 8 22.09 -5.52 -0.57
CA THR A 8 23.15 -4.50 -0.48
C THR A 8 22.86 -3.36 0.49
N CYS A 9 21.59 -3.08 0.81
CA CYS A 9 21.22 -2.10 1.83
C CYS A 9 21.36 -2.69 3.23
N THR A 10 22.30 -2.18 4.01
CA THR A 10 22.59 -2.62 5.39
C THR A 10 21.49 -2.28 6.40
N LEU A 11 20.50 -1.47 6.01
CA LEU A 11 19.37 -1.06 6.84
C LEU A 11 18.09 -1.85 6.53
N ALA A 12 18.12 -2.74 5.53
CA ALA A 12 16.94 -3.48 5.10
C ALA A 12 16.46 -4.47 6.19
N MET A 13 15.16 -4.43 6.48
CA MET A 13 14.49 -5.35 7.39
C MET A 13 13.75 -6.47 6.64
N ALA A 14 13.29 -6.17 5.43
CA ALA A 14 12.64 -7.10 4.51
C ALA A 14 13.08 -6.83 3.06
N GLU A 15 12.77 -7.76 2.15
CA GLU A 15 12.96 -7.56 0.71
C GLU A 15 12.10 -6.41 0.17
N ALA A 16 12.57 -5.77 -0.91
CA ALA A 16 11.77 -4.82 -1.67
C ALA A 16 11.93 -5.04 -3.18
N GLU A 17 13.04 -4.63 -3.79
CA GLU A 17 13.26 -4.73 -5.24
C GLU A 17 13.05 -6.15 -5.79
N ARG A 18 13.62 -7.15 -5.12
CA ARG A 18 13.59 -8.55 -5.57
C ARG A 18 12.25 -9.25 -5.37
N TYR A 19 11.44 -8.77 -4.43
CA TYR A 19 10.16 -9.38 -4.07
C TYR A 19 8.96 -8.67 -4.72
N LEU A 20 9.07 -7.36 -4.98
CA LEU A 20 7.97 -6.60 -5.55
C LEU A 20 7.40 -7.20 -6.86
N PRO A 21 8.20 -7.72 -7.81
CA PRO A 21 7.66 -8.35 -9.02
C PRO A 21 6.66 -9.48 -8.71
N ASP A 22 7.03 -10.40 -7.80
CA ASP A 22 6.18 -11.54 -7.43
C ASP A 22 4.91 -11.09 -6.71
N LEU A 23 5.01 -10.08 -5.84
CA LEU A 23 3.83 -9.51 -5.16
C LEU A 23 2.92 -8.79 -6.16
N ILE A 24 3.49 -8.03 -7.11
CA ILE A 24 2.72 -7.32 -8.14
C ILE A 24 1.94 -8.30 -9.00
N THR A 25 2.53 -9.42 -9.44
CA THR A 25 1.79 -10.45 -10.20
C THR A 25 0.56 -10.96 -9.45
N ARG A 26 0.67 -11.15 -8.12
CA ARG A 26 -0.48 -11.59 -7.30
C ARG A 26 -1.52 -10.49 -7.10
N LEU A 27 -1.07 -9.24 -6.95
CA LEU A 27 -1.97 -8.08 -6.86
C LEU A 27 -2.69 -7.82 -8.17
N GLU A 28 -2.02 -7.93 -9.31
CA GLU A 28 -2.61 -7.84 -10.65
C GLU A 28 -3.70 -8.90 -10.83
N ALA A 29 -3.45 -10.14 -10.41
CA ALA A 29 -4.47 -11.19 -10.44
C ALA A 29 -5.72 -10.85 -9.59
N LEU A 30 -5.54 -10.25 -8.41
CA LEU A 30 -6.66 -9.78 -7.58
C LEU A 30 -7.40 -8.58 -8.21
N VAL A 31 -6.66 -7.63 -8.77
CA VAL A 31 -7.22 -6.47 -9.49
C VAL A 31 -8.05 -6.93 -10.69
N ASP A 32 -7.52 -7.86 -11.47
CA ASP A 32 -8.19 -8.46 -12.63
C ASP A 32 -9.44 -9.23 -12.23
N GLN A 33 -9.39 -10.00 -11.13
CA GLN A 33 -10.53 -10.73 -10.59
C GLN A 33 -11.72 -9.80 -10.30
N HIS A 34 -11.46 -8.56 -9.88
CA HIS A 34 -12.49 -7.55 -9.59
C HIS A 34 -12.79 -6.61 -10.77
N GLY A 35 -12.21 -6.87 -11.96
CA GLY A 35 -12.45 -6.07 -13.17
C GLY A 35 -11.86 -4.66 -13.08
N LEU A 36 -10.76 -4.49 -12.35
CA LEU A 36 -10.11 -3.20 -12.10
C LEU A 36 -8.83 -2.99 -12.92
N SER A 37 -8.56 -3.82 -13.93
CA SER A 37 -7.31 -3.82 -14.72
C SER A 37 -7.03 -2.49 -15.43
N ASP A 38 -8.05 -1.69 -15.68
CA ASP A 38 -7.96 -0.36 -16.31
C ASP A 38 -7.74 0.77 -15.28
N GLN A 39 -7.85 0.49 -13.98
CA GLN A 39 -7.70 1.48 -12.93
C GLN A 39 -6.22 1.62 -12.52
N PRO A 40 -5.65 2.83 -12.59
CA PRO A 40 -4.27 3.05 -12.14
C PRO A 40 -4.21 3.03 -10.61
N ILE A 41 -3.60 2.00 -10.03
CA ILE A 41 -3.35 1.91 -8.58
C ILE A 41 -1.85 2.04 -8.31
N THR A 42 -1.46 3.08 -7.58
CA THR A 42 -0.05 3.33 -7.27
C THR A 42 0.42 2.44 -6.13
N VAL A 43 1.28 1.46 -6.44
CA VAL A 43 1.90 0.56 -5.45
C VAL A 43 3.37 0.88 -5.23
N ARG A 44 3.79 1.01 -3.96
CA ARG A 44 5.20 1.23 -3.60
C ARG A 44 5.66 0.38 -2.41
N MET A 45 6.93 -0.03 -2.44
CA MET A 45 7.52 -0.89 -1.42
C MET A 45 8.89 -0.37 -0.96
N THR A 46 9.13 -0.39 0.35
CA THR A 46 10.45 -0.13 0.95
C THR A 46 10.82 -1.26 1.92
N GLY A 47 12.09 -1.63 1.98
CA GLY A 47 12.56 -2.72 2.83
C GLY A 47 12.71 -2.35 4.32
N CYS A 48 12.61 -1.06 4.66
CA CYS A 48 12.71 -0.53 6.03
C CYS A 48 12.00 0.83 6.14
N PRO A 49 11.73 1.38 7.34
CA PRO A 49 10.92 2.58 7.52
C PRO A 49 11.52 3.89 7.00
N ASN A 50 12.76 3.89 6.50
CA ASN A 50 13.43 5.06 5.91
C ASN A 50 12.72 5.60 4.65
N GLY A 51 11.96 4.76 3.94
CA GLY A 51 11.07 5.22 2.88
C GLY A 51 11.75 5.65 1.57
N CYS A 52 12.86 5.02 1.18
CA CYS A 52 13.63 5.38 -0.03
C CYS A 52 12.80 5.36 -1.32
N ALA A 53 11.82 4.46 -1.42
CA ALA A 53 10.90 4.37 -2.57
C ALA A 53 9.76 5.40 -2.54
N ARG A 54 9.76 6.32 -1.56
CA ARG A 54 8.65 7.24 -1.27
C ARG A 54 7.30 6.49 -1.10
N PRO A 55 7.25 5.44 -0.25
CA PRO A 55 6.05 4.62 -0.10
C PRO A 55 4.89 5.43 0.49
N TYR A 56 5.17 6.43 1.31
CA TYR A 56 4.15 7.17 2.04
C TYR A 56 3.27 8.11 1.18
N LEU A 57 3.54 8.17 -0.12
CA LEU A 57 2.79 8.92 -1.14
C LEU A 57 2.11 7.99 -2.16
N ALA A 58 2.05 6.69 -1.89
CA ALA A 58 1.38 5.70 -2.74
C ALA A 58 -0.08 5.51 -2.31
N GLU A 59 -0.88 4.84 -3.12
CA GLU A 59 -2.21 4.40 -2.69
C GLU A 59 -2.11 3.14 -1.83
N ILE A 60 -1.23 2.20 -2.23
CA ILE A 60 -0.88 1.00 -1.49
C ILE A 60 0.62 1.01 -1.22
N ALA A 61 0.98 0.92 0.06
CA ALA A 61 2.36 1.03 0.50
C ALA A 61 2.77 -0.08 1.45
N PHE A 62 3.92 -0.69 1.15
CA PHE A 62 4.54 -1.73 1.97
C PHE A 62 5.84 -1.22 2.59
N VAL A 63 5.96 -1.35 3.92
CA VAL A 63 7.17 -0.97 4.67
C VAL A 63 7.68 -2.17 5.45
N GLY A 64 8.87 -2.66 5.10
CA GLY A 64 9.48 -3.83 5.73
C GLY A 64 9.70 -3.65 7.23
N LYS A 65 9.37 -4.71 7.99
CA LYS A 65 9.51 -4.78 9.46
C LYS A 65 10.37 -5.94 9.93
N ALA A 66 10.30 -7.07 9.23
CA ALA A 66 11.09 -8.27 9.46
C ALA A 66 11.12 -9.11 8.16
N PRO A 67 11.96 -10.15 8.06
CA PRO A 67 11.99 -11.01 6.87
C PRO A 67 10.58 -11.52 6.50
N GLY A 68 10.11 -11.18 5.30
CA GLY A 68 8.79 -11.55 4.80
C GLY A 68 7.60 -10.85 5.47
N LYS A 69 7.82 -9.84 6.32
CA LYS A 69 6.77 -9.11 7.05
C LYS A 69 6.82 -7.61 6.80
N TYR A 70 5.64 -7.02 6.59
CA TYR A 70 5.47 -5.64 6.18
C TYR A 70 4.37 -4.95 6.99
N ASN A 71 4.52 -3.65 7.21
CA ASN A 71 3.38 -2.79 7.49
C ASN A 71 2.70 -2.44 6.17
N LEU A 72 1.38 -2.60 6.14
CA LEU A 72 0.51 -2.16 5.06
C LEU A 72 -0.04 -0.77 5.40
N TYR A 73 0.27 0.18 4.53
CA TYR A 73 -0.22 1.55 4.58
C TYR A 73 -1.11 1.83 3.38
N LEU A 74 -2.19 2.58 3.58
CA LEU A 74 -3.21 2.87 2.57
C LEU A 74 -3.63 4.34 2.59
N GLY A 75 -4.21 4.83 1.49
CA GLY A 75 -4.99 6.08 1.49
C GLY A 75 -4.31 7.32 0.88
N GLY A 76 -3.11 7.19 0.31
CA GLY A 76 -2.56 8.26 -0.56
C GLY A 76 -3.42 8.43 -1.81
N ASP A 77 -3.27 9.53 -2.54
CA ASP A 77 -4.18 9.91 -3.65
C ASP A 77 -3.68 9.54 -5.05
N GLY A 78 -2.59 8.76 -5.15
CA GLY A 78 -1.92 8.42 -6.42
C GLY A 78 -1.18 9.59 -7.09
N LYS A 79 -1.48 10.83 -6.71
CA LYS A 79 -0.87 12.08 -7.22
C LYS A 79 0.31 12.53 -6.34
N GLY A 80 0.39 12.00 -5.13
CA GLY A 80 1.42 12.32 -4.14
C GLY A 80 1.13 13.60 -3.34
N THR A 81 -0.14 14.01 -3.21
CA THR A 81 -0.53 15.18 -2.40
C THR A 81 -1.16 14.83 -1.05
N ARG A 82 -1.40 13.55 -0.79
CA ARG A 82 -1.88 13.02 0.49
C ARG A 82 -1.00 11.89 1.00
N LEU A 83 -0.75 11.86 2.32
CA LEU A 83 0.00 10.80 2.98
C LEU A 83 -0.89 9.58 3.24
N VAL A 84 -0.27 8.41 3.24
CA VAL A 84 -0.90 7.15 3.66
C VAL A 84 -1.05 7.06 5.19
N GLN A 85 -1.98 6.22 5.66
CA GLN A 85 -2.12 5.83 7.05
C GLN A 85 -1.82 4.33 7.27
N LEU A 86 -1.30 3.99 8.45
CA LEU A 86 -1.07 2.60 8.83
C LEU A 86 -2.41 1.85 8.94
N TYR A 87 -2.57 0.80 8.12
CA TYR A 87 -3.78 -0.02 8.08
C TYR A 87 -3.59 -1.35 8.81
N ARG A 88 -2.46 -2.03 8.58
CA ARG A 88 -2.09 -3.26 9.29
C ARG A 88 -0.60 -3.27 9.58
N GLU A 89 -0.24 -3.78 10.76
CA GLU A 89 1.15 -3.89 11.19
C GLU A 89 1.67 -5.32 11.06
N ASN A 90 2.89 -5.46 10.55
CA ASN A 90 3.69 -6.69 10.61
C ASN A 90 3.01 -7.95 10.02
N ILE A 91 2.44 -7.82 8.83
CA ILE A 91 1.71 -8.89 8.12
C ILE A 91 2.56 -9.52 7.00
N ASP A 92 2.31 -10.79 6.68
CA ASP A 92 2.93 -11.49 5.54
C ASP A 92 2.12 -11.35 4.24
N GLU A 93 2.63 -11.93 3.15
CA GLU A 93 1.99 -11.93 1.83
C GLU A 93 0.55 -12.44 1.87
N ALA A 94 0.30 -13.58 2.51
CA ALA A 94 -1.04 -14.17 2.55
C ALA A 94 -2.03 -13.23 3.25
N GLN A 95 -1.61 -12.62 4.36
CA GLN A 95 -2.39 -11.61 5.07
C GLN A 95 -2.58 -10.34 4.24
N ILE A 96 -1.54 -9.87 3.52
CA ILE A 96 -1.64 -8.71 2.61
C ILE A 96 -2.73 -8.93 1.56
N LEU A 97 -2.71 -10.08 0.89
CA LEU A 97 -3.68 -10.41 -0.14
C LEU A 97 -5.10 -10.54 0.43
N ALA A 98 -5.24 -11.19 1.59
CA ALA A 98 -6.52 -11.34 2.28
C ALA A 98 -7.13 -10.01 2.75
N GLU A 99 -6.31 -9.03 3.11
CA GLU A 99 -6.77 -7.69 3.52
C GLU A 99 -7.13 -6.82 2.29
N LEU A 100 -6.40 -6.94 1.19
CA LEU A 100 -6.65 -6.14 -0.02
C LEU A 100 -7.82 -6.66 -0.86
N ASP A 101 -8.04 -7.97 -0.93
CA ASP A 101 -9.12 -8.59 -1.70
C ASP A 101 -10.51 -7.97 -1.42
N PRO A 102 -11.02 -7.92 -0.17
CA PRO A 102 -12.33 -7.31 0.10
C PRO A 102 -12.35 -5.79 -0.13
N LEU A 103 -11.22 -5.10 -0.01
CA LEU A 103 -11.15 -3.66 -0.29
C LEU A 103 -11.25 -3.38 -1.79
N LEU A 104 -10.58 -4.19 -2.62
CA LEU A 104 -10.66 -4.11 -4.07
C LEU A 104 -12.06 -4.48 -4.56
N ALA A 105 -12.69 -5.51 -3.99
CA ALA A 105 -14.07 -5.86 -4.30
C ALA A 105 -15.04 -4.69 -4.02
N ARG A 106 -14.90 -4.04 -2.87
CA ARG A 106 -15.71 -2.85 -2.53
C ARG A 106 -15.41 -1.66 -3.43
N TYR A 107 -14.14 -1.44 -3.79
CA TYR A 107 -13.76 -0.39 -4.73
C TYR A 107 -14.39 -0.63 -6.11
N ALA A 108 -14.38 -1.85 -6.62
CA ALA A 108 -15.04 -2.20 -7.88
C ALA A 108 -16.55 -1.92 -7.86
N ALA A 109 -17.22 -2.21 -6.73
CA ALA A 109 -18.66 -2.03 -6.59
C ALA A 109 -19.08 -0.55 -6.38
N ASP A 110 -18.35 0.18 -5.54
CA ASP A 110 -18.84 1.43 -4.94
C ASP A 110 -18.01 2.68 -5.34
N ARG A 111 -17.02 2.55 -6.24
CA ARG A 111 -16.23 3.69 -6.72
C ARG A 111 -17.09 4.68 -7.50
N GLN A 112 -16.74 5.95 -7.36
CA GLN A 112 -17.28 7.01 -8.21
C GLN A 112 -16.49 7.10 -9.54
N PRO A 113 -17.08 7.70 -10.59
CA PRO A 113 -16.33 7.98 -11.82
C PRO A 113 -15.05 8.76 -11.52
N GLU A 114 -13.93 8.34 -12.13
CA GLU A 114 -12.60 8.95 -11.99
C GLU A 114 -12.01 8.94 -10.57
N GLU A 115 -12.60 8.16 -9.64
CA GLU A 115 -12.09 8.02 -8.28
C GLU A 115 -10.93 7.01 -8.20
N GLY A 116 -9.78 7.43 -7.66
CA GLY A 116 -8.66 6.53 -7.36
C GLY A 116 -8.91 5.66 -6.13
N PHE A 117 -8.19 4.55 -6.00
CA PHE A 117 -8.37 3.60 -4.91
C PHE A 117 -8.15 4.25 -3.54
N GLY A 118 -7.11 5.06 -3.40
CA GLY A 118 -6.85 5.70 -2.11
C GLY A 118 -7.84 6.83 -1.75
N ASP A 119 -8.42 7.53 -2.73
CA ASP A 119 -9.53 8.47 -2.50
C ASP A 119 -10.79 7.72 -2.03
N PHE A 120 -11.08 6.58 -2.66
CA PHE A 120 -12.16 5.70 -2.26
C PHE A 120 -12.05 5.24 -0.80
N LEU A 121 -10.87 4.80 -0.38
CA LEU A 121 -10.65 4.34 1.00
C LEU A 121 -10.87 5.46 2.03
N VAL A 122 -10.50 6.70 1.68
CA VAL A 122 -10.75 7.87 2.54
C VAL A 122 -12.23 8.23 2.57
N ARG A 123 -12.89 8.32 1.41
CA ARG A 123 -14.32 8.64 1.30
C ARG A 123 -15.20 7.65 2.06
N THR A 124 -14.84 6.37 2.02
CA THR A 124 -15.58 5.29 2.70
C THR A 124 -15.12 5.04 4.14
N ASN A 125 -14.28 5.93 4.69
CA ASN A 125 -13.76 5.87 6.05
C ASN A 125 -13.04 4.57 6.41
N VAL A 126 -12.42 3.89 5.44
CA VAL A 126 -11.54 2.74 5.71
C VAL A 126 -10.24 3.22 6.36
N VAL A 127 -9.75 4.39 5.94
CA VAL A 127 -8.62 5.08 6.57
C VAL A 127 -8.91 6.59 6.64
N PRO A 128 -8.40 7.32 7.65
CA PRO A 128 -8.52 8.77 7.68
C PRO A 128 -7.65 9.43 6.61
N ALA A 129 -8.05 10.61 6.15
CA ALA A 129 -7.20 11.46 5.32
C ALA A 129 -6.04 12.04 6.14
N VAL A 130 -4.82 12.06 5.58
CA VAL A 130 -3.63 12.62 6.26
C VAL A 130 -2.95 13.64 5.33
N TYR A 131 -3.07 14.92 5.67
CA TYR A 131 -2.44 16.01 4.91
C TYR A 131 -1.28 16.66 5.66
N ASP A 132 -1.19 16.46 6.99
CA ASP A 132 -0.15 17.01 7.83
C ASP A 132 0.75 15.92 8.41
N GLY A 133 2.07 16.13 8.38
CA GLY A 133 3.04 15.20 8.94
C GLY A 133 2.89 14.95 10.44
N ARG A 134 2.20 15.84 11.18
CA ARG A 134 1.87 15.69 12.60
C ARG A 134 0.76 14.66 12.85
N GLU A 135 -0.06 14.38 11.84
CA GLU A 135 -1.16 13.40 11.87
C GLU A 135 -0.72 12.03 11.32
N PHE A 136 0.46 12.00 10.71
CA PHE A 136 1.02 10.81 10.11
C PHE A 136 1.43 9.81 11.19
N LYS A 137 0.90 8.58 11.10
CA LYS A 137 1.14 7.48 12.04
C LYS A 137 0.60 7.71 13.48
N THR A 138 -0.24 8.71 13.72
CA THR A 138 -0.77 9.00 15.08
C THR A 138 -2.02 8.21 15.48
N GLY A 139 -2.41 7.18 14.71
CA GLY A 139 -3.49 6.26 15.09
C GLY A 139 -3.54 5.07 14.14
N LEU A 140 -3.70 3.85 14.66
CA LEU A 140 -4.08 2.73 13.78
C LEU A 140 -5.42 3.08 13.12
N ALA A 141 -5.56 2.87 11.81
CA ALA A 141 -6.89 2.86 11.21
C ALA A 141 -7.72 1.82 11.98
N GLN A 142 -8.80 2.27 12.61
CA GLN A 142 -9.67 1.42 13.44
C GLN A 142 -10.41 0.40 12.58
#